data_AF-A0A258QKA8-F1
#
_entry.id   AF-A0A258QKA8-F1
#
_cell.length_a   1.000
_cell.length_b   1.000
_cell.length_c   1.000
_cell.angle_alpha   90.00
_cell.angle_beta   90.00
_cell.angle_gamma   90.00
#
_symmetry.space_group_name_H-M   'P 1'
#
loop_
_entity.id
_entity.type
_entity.pdbx_description
1 polymer ?
#
loop_
_entity_poly.entity_id
_entity_poly.type
_entity_poly.pdbx_seq_one_letter_code
_entity_poly.pdbx_strand_id
1 'polypeptide(L)'
;MTTPTQTMLDALTHAVTELAAAHRALAQLLAQPESGQTLDDTITRIRQGNADLDLAEQQRQAWLATQPDSPLMPQALTAAERLDNHSYLAPWQQLQPQIESLSRLMQQHQLILGRLGVLIQERVNLLTHPSETLDTRVYAASGKTEQATDRRRSLGDA
;
A
#
# COMPACT_ATOMS: atom_id res chain seq x y z
N MET A 1 11.39 52.00 -19.34
CA MET A 1 9.97 52.01 -18.91
C MET A 1 9.27 50.87 -19.61
N THR A 2 9.02 49.75 -18.92
CA THR A 2 8.21 48.66 -19.45
C THR A 2 6.74 49.05 -19.38
N THR A 3 5.99 48.78 -20.46
CA THR A 3 4.54 48.99 -20.46
C THR A 3 3.89 47.97 -19.50
N PRO A 4 2.74 48.30 -18.88
CA PRO A 4 2.05 47.40 -17.95
C PRO A 4 1.75 46.02 -18.56
N THR A 5 1.54 45.96 -19.88
CA THR A 5 1.37 44.72 -20.65
C THR A 5 2.65 43.87 -20.68
N GLN A 6 3.82 44.49 -20.81
CA GLN A 6 5.11 43.80 -20.82
C GLN A 6 5.39 43.17 -19.44
N THR A 7 5.14 43.91 -18.35
CA THR A 7 5.28 43.40 -16.99
C THR A 7 4.35 42.22 -16.70
N MET A 8 3.12 42.25 -17.23
CA MET A 8 2.17 41.14 -17.12
C MET A 8 2.63 39.88 -17.87
N LEU A 9 3.18 40.05 -19.08
CA LEU A 9 3.71 38.95 -19.88
C LEU A 9 4.97 38.33 -19.26
N ASP A 10 5.83 39.15 -18.65
CA ASP A 10 7.02 38.68 -17.94
C ASP A 10 6.61 37.88 -16.69
N ALA A 11 5.62 38.35 -15.94
CA ALA A 11 5.07 37.62 -14.78
C ALA A 11 4.42 36.29 -15.17
N LEU A 12 3.67 36.26 -16.29
CA LEU A 12 3.08 35.03 -16.81
C LEU A 12 4.16 34.03 -17.25
N THR A 13 5.18 34.51 -17.96
CA THR A 13 6.31 33.69 -18.41
C THR A 13 7.04 33.07 -17.23
N HIS A 14 7.26 33.85 -16.17
CA HIS A 14 7.85 33.37 -14.93
C HIS A 14 6.98 32.30 -14.27
N ALA A 15 5.68 32.54 -14.09
CA ALA A 15 4.75 31.59 -13.48
C ALA A 15 4.66 30.26 -14.26
N VAL A 16 4.62 30.31 -15.59
CA VAL A 16 4.62 29.10 -16.45
C VAL A 16 5.94 28.34 -16.32
N THR A 17 7.07 29.05 -16.23
CA THR A 17 8.39 28.44 -16.06
C THR A 17 8.53 27.75 -14.71
N GLU A 18 8.06 28.38 -13.63
CA GLU A 18 8.05 27.79 -12.29
C GLU A 18 7.13 26.55 -12.23
N LEU A 19 5.94 26.63 -12.84
CA LEU A 19 5.03 25.50 -12.93
C LEU A 19 5.67 24.32 -13.67
N ALA A 20 6.31 24.57 -14.81
CA ALA A 20 7.02 23.54 -15.58
C ALA A 20 8.19 22.92 -14.79
N ALA A 21 8.95 23.73 -14.04
CA ALA A 21 10.03 23.25 -13.18
C ALA A 21 9.52 22.35 -12.05
N ALA A 22 8.44 22.76 -11.37
CA ALA A 22 7.81 21.97 -10.32
C ALA A 22 7.27 20.63 -10.84
N HIS A 23 6.68 20.61 -12.03
CA HIS A 23 6.27 19.36 -12.69
C HIS A 23 7.45 18.43 -12.97
N ARG A 24 8.55 18.96 -13.49
CA ARG A 24 9.73 18.17 -13.80
C ARG A 24 10.35 17.58 -12.53
N ALA A 25 10.45 18.35 -11.46
CA ALA A 25 10.96 17.88 -10.18
C ALA A 25 10.10 16.74 -9.59
N LEU A 26 8.77 16.89 -9.63
CA LEU A 26 7.85 15.84 -9.19
C LEU A 26 7.92 14.59 -10.07
N ALA A 27 7.98 14.76 -11.39
CA ALA A 27 8.14 13.65 -12.33
C ALA A 27 9.46 12.89 -12.08
N GLN A 28 10.55 13.60 -11.77
CA GLN A 28 11.83 12.97 -11.41
C GLN A 28 11.76 12.20 -10.08
N LEU A 29 11.03 12.70 -9.09
CA LEU A 29 10.79 11.99 -7.83
C LEU A 29 9.97 10.70 -8.04
N LEU A 30 9.00 10.73 -8.96
CA LEU A 30 8.15 9.57 -9.28
C LEU A 30 8.81 8.58 -10.24
N ALA A 31 9.67 9.06 -11.14
CA ALA A 31 10.31 8.26 -12.18
C ALA A 31 11.66 7.66 -11.75
N GLN A 32 12.02 7.70 -10.45
CA GLN A 32 13.32 7.25 -9.98
C GLN A 32 13.62 5.81 -10.45
N PRO A 33 14.56 5.62 -11.41
CA PRO A 33 14.74 4.34 -12.09
C PRO A 33 15.34 3.27 -11.18
N GLU A 34 16.11 3.67 -10.16
CA GLU A 34 16.64 2.75 -9.13
C GLU A 34 15.50 2.06 -8.36
N SER A 35 14.35 2.72 -8.19
CA SER A 35 13.19 2.11 -7.55
C SER A 35 12.50 1.05 -8.42
N GLY A 36 12.50 1.22 -9.75
CA GLY A 36 11.83 0.31 -10.68
C GLY A 36 12.56 -1.02 -10.83
N GLN A 37 13.87 -0.97 -11.11
CA GLN A 37 14.67 -2.19 -11.26
C GLN A 37 14.82 -2.95 -9.93
N THR A 38 15.03 -2.23 -8.82
CA THR A 38 15.07 -2.83 -7.48
C THR A 38 13.72 -3.42 -7.08
N LEU A 39 12.61 -2.82 -7.50
CA LEU A 39 11.26 -3.35 -7.27
C LEU A 39 11.03 -4.62 -8.08
N ASP A 40 11.37 -4.65 -9.36
CA ASP A 40 11.22 -5.84 -10.22
C ASP A 40 12.08 -7.01 -9.72
N ASP A 41 13.31 -6.75 -9.29
CA ASP A 41 14.17 -7.75 -8.65
C ASP A 41 13.58 -8.27 -7.33
N THR A 42 12.96 -7.37 -6.56
CA THR A 42 12.28 -7.73 -5.31
C THR A 42 11.03 -8.57 -5.58
N ILE A 43 10.23 -8.20 -6.58
CA ILE A 43 9.06 -8.97 -7.04
C ILE A 43 9.50 -10.37 -7.49
N THR A 44 10.60 -10.46 -8.24
CA THR A 44 11.14 -11.74 -8.72
C THR A 44 11.56 -12.63 -7.57
N ARG A 45 12.30 -12.10 -6.58
CA ARG A 45 12.69 -12.84 -5.37
C ARG A 45 11.50 -13.28 -4.54
N ILE A 46 10.46 -12.44 -4.41
CA ILE A 46 9.22 -12.79 -3.71
C ILE A 46 8.51 -13.94 -4.43
N ARG A 47 8.41 -13.89 -5.77
CA ARG A 47 7.78 -14.97 -6.56
C ARG A 47 8.54 -16.29 -6.40
N GLN A 48 9.86 -16.26 -6.44
CA GLN A 48 10.67 -17.45 -6.21
C GLN A 48 10.45 -18.00 -4.79
N GLY A 49 10.53 -17.13 -3.78
CA GLY A 49 10.29 -17.55 -2.39
C GLY A 49 8.89 -18.14 -2.16
N ASN A 50 7.86 -17.59 -2.82
CA ASN A 50 6.50 -18.16 -2.76
C ASN A 50 6.43 -19.54 -3.41
N ALA A 51 7.09 -19.75 -4.56
CA ALA A 51 7.14 -21.06 -5.20
C ALA A 51 7.86 -22.10 -4.31
N ASP A 52 8.93 -21.70 -3.63
CA ASP A 52 9.65 -22.57 -2.69
C ASP A 52 8.78 -22.91 -1.46
N LEU A 53 8.02 -21.92 -0.95
CA LEU A 53 7.06 -22.13 0.14
C LEU A 53 5.92 -23.06 -0.25
N ASP A 54 5.38 -22.92 -1.47
CA ASP A 54 4.33 -23.80 -1.99
C ASP A 54 4.82 -25.25 -2.08
N LEU A 55 6.06 -25.47 -2.54
CA LEU A 55 6.68 -26.79 -2.58
C LEU A 55 6.86 -27.37 -1.16
N ALA A 56 7.36 -26.57 -0.21
CA ALA A 56 7.53 -26.99 1.17
C ALA A 56 6.19 -27.33 1.84
N GLU A 57 5.13 -26.57 1.54
CA GLU A 57 3.78 -26.83 2.04
C GLU A 57 3.18 -28.11 1.43
N GLN A 58 3.39 -28.37 0.14
CA GLN A 58 3.00 -29.64 -0.49
C GLN A 58 3.71 -30.84 0.16
N GLN A 59 5.01 -30.72 0.44
CA GLN A 59 5.78 -31.75 1.14
C GLN A 59 5.26 -31.97 2.56
N ARG A 60 4.96 -30.89 3.29
CA ARG A 60 4.37 -30.95 4.63
C ARG A 60 3.02 -31.67 4.61
N GLN A 61 2.15 -31.34 3.66
CA GLN A 61 0.84 -31.99 3.49
C GLN A 61 0.98 -33.47 3.13
N ALA A 62 1.89 -33.81 2.22
CA ALA A 62 2.17 -35.19 1.85
C ALA A 62 2.68 -36.01 3.04
N TRP A 63 3.63 -35.47 3.82
CA TRP A 63 4.13 -36.13 5.04
C TRP A 63 3.05 -36.29 6.10
N LEU A 64 2.18 -35.28 6.28
CA LEU A 64 1.08 -35.36 7.25
C LEU A 64 0.07 -36.44 6.84
N ALA A 65 -0.18 -36.62 5.54
CA ALA A 65 -1.06 -37.66 5.03
C ALA A 65 -0.54 -39.09 5.27
N THR A 66 0.78 -39.26 5.49
CA THR A 66 1.35 -40.56 5.86
C THR A 66 1.30 -40.84 7.37
N GLN A 67 0.82 -39.91 8.19
CA GLN A 67 0.73 -40.08 9.64
C GLN A 67 -0.63 -40.72 10.02
N PRO A 68 -0.64 -41.98 10.51
CA PRO A 68 -1.88 -42.74 10.68
C PRO A 68 -2.82 -42.18 11.76
N ASP A 69 -2.29 -41.49 12.77
CA ASP A 69 -3.04 -41.17 14.00
C ASP A 69 -3.08 -39.67 14.35
N SER A 70 -2.71 -38.78 13.43
CA SER A 70 -2.60 -37.35 13.75
C SER A 70 -2.88 -36.45 12.53
N PRO A 71 -4.13 -35.98 12.34
CA PRO A 71 -4.45 -35.03 11.28
C PRO A 71 -3.94 -33.61 11.57
N LEU A 72 -3.51 -33.34 12.81
CA LEU A 72 -3.02 -32.03 13.24
C LEU A 72 -1.48 -32.02 13.31
N MET A 73 -0.86 -31.03 12.66
CA MET A 73 0.59 -30.90 12.56
C MET A 73 1.32 -30.97 13.91
N PRO A 74 0.88 -30.26 14.98
CA PRO A 74 1.58 -30.32 16.27
C PRO A 74 1.63 -31.73 16.87
N GLN A 75 0.55 -32.50 16.73
CA GLN A 75 0.45 -33.86 17.27
C GLN A 75 1.37 -34.83 16.50
N ALA A 76 1.36 -34.71 15.16
CA ALA A 76 2.24 -35.47 14.28
C ALA A 76 3.71 -35.19 14.56
N LEU A 77 4.10 -33.91 14.77
CA LEU A 77 5.46 -33.54 15.13
C LEU A 77 5.84 -34.11 16.50
N THR A 78 5.00 -33.97 17.53
CA THR A 78 5.29 -34.54 18.85
C THR A 78 5.48 -36.07 18.79
N ALA A 79 4.72 -36.77 17.94
CA ALA A 79 4.90 -38.20 17.74
C ALA A 79 6.24 -38.52 17.07
N ALA A 80 6.65 -37.75 16.06
CA ALA A 80 7.94 -37.90 15.38
C ALA A 80 9.14 -37.58 16.30
N GLU A 81 9.06 -36.51 17.10
CA GLU A 81 10.11 -36.14 18.07
C GLU A 81 10.38 -37.28 19.07
N ARG A 82 9.33 -38.01 19.49
CA ARG A 82 9.46 -39.18 20.39
C ARG A 82 10.18 -40.37 19.75
N LEU A 83 10.18 -40.47 18.42
CA LEU A 83 10.79 -41.56 17.68
C LEU A 83 12.25 -41.29 17.31
N ASP A 84 12.61 -40.03 17.01
CA ASP A 84 13.93 -39.67 16.47
C ASP A 84 14.75 -38.71 17.36
N ASN A 85 14.25 -38.34 18.55
CA ASN A 85 14.89 -37.40 19.50
C ASN A 85 15.31 -36.04 18.90
N HIS A 86 14.88 -35.72 17.68
CA HIS A 86 15.04 -34.41 17.08
C HIS A 86 13.91 -33.49 17.51
N SER A 87 14.16 -32.16 17.57
CA SER A 87 13.09 -31.19 17.83
C SER A 87 12.57 -30.57 16.53
N TYR A 88 11.29 -30.76 16.28
CA TYR A 88 10.55 -30.26 15.12
C TYR A 88 9.40 -29.32 15.52
N LEU A 89 8.82 -29.52 16.70
CA LEU A 89 7.66 -28.77 17.19
C LEU A 89 8.02 -27.31 17.49
N ALA A 90 9.18 -27.07 18.11
CA ALA A 90 9.62 -25.72 18.45
C ALA A 90 9.83 -24.83 17.21
N PRO A 91 10.55 -25.27 16.15
CA PRO A 91 10.61 -24.55 14.88
C PRO A 91 9.24 -24.29 14.26
N TRP A 92 8.34 -25.28 14.27
CA TRP A 92 6.97 -25.13 13.75
C TRP A 92 6.18 -24.04 14.48
N GLN A 93 6.25 -24.00 15.82
CA GLN A 93 5.59 -22.98 16.63
C GLN A 93 6.15 -21.57 16.37
N GLN A 94 7.42 -21.45 15.99
CA GLN A 94 8.05 -20.17 15.66
C GLN A 94 7.60 -19.60 14.29
N LEU A 95 7.02 -20.43 13.40
CA LEU A 95 6.54 -19.96 12.09
C LEU A 95 5.26 -19.11 12.19
N GLN A 96 4.36 -19.43 13.14
CA GLN A 96 3.10 -18.72 13.36
C GLN A 96 3.25 -17.18 13.45
N PRO A 97 4.08 -16.62 14.34
CA PRO A 97 4.25 -15.16 14.43
C PRO A 97 4.89 -14.55 13.16
N GLN A 98 5.70 -15.31 12.42
CA GLN A 98 6.30 -14.85 11.17
C GLN A 98 5.23 -14.73 10.07
N ILE A 99 4.31 -15.69 9.98
CA ILE A 99 3.18 -15.66 9.02
C ILE A 99 2.26 -14.47 9.31
N GLU A 100 1.94 -14.22 10.59
CA GLU A 100 1.12 -13.07 10.99
C GLU A 100 1.78 -11.72 10.60
N SER A 101 3.11 -11.65 10.67
CA SER A 101 3.87 -10.46 10.29
C SER A 101 3.74 -10.14 8.79
N LEU A 102 3.61 -11.16 7.93
CA LEU A 102 3.41 -10.99 6.48
C LEU A 102 2.08 -10.31 6.16
N SER A 103 1.01 -10.67 6.87
CA SER A 103 -0.30 -10.02 6.72
C SER A 103 -0.24 -8.53 7.06
N ARG A 104 0.49 -8.16 8.12
CA ARG A 104 0.70 -6.76 8.50
C ARG A 104 1.50 -6.00 7.45
N LEU A 105 2.57 -6.61 6.93
CA LEU A 105 3.39 -6.01 5.86
C LEU A 105 2.57 -5.80 4.59
N MET A 106 1.72 -6.75 4.22
CA MET A 106 0.81 -6.62 3.08
C MET A 106 -0.13 -5.42 3.25
N GLN A 107 -0.77 -5.27 4.42
CA GLN A 107 -1.64 -4.13 4.70
C GLN A 107 -0.89 -2.80 4.64
N GLN A 108 0.33 -2.73 5.17
CA GLN A 108 1.18 -1.54 5.10
C GLN A 108 1.52 -1.17 3.66
N HIS A 109 1.92 -2.12 2.83
CA HIS A 109 2.23 -1.88 1.42
C HIS A 109 0.99 -1.42 0.64
N GLN A 110 -0.19 -2.03 0.87
CA GLN A 110 -1.44 -1.58 0.24
C GLN A 110 -1.78 -0.13 0.59
N LEU A 111 -1.60 0.28 1.85
CA LEU A 111 -1.81 1.66 2.28
C LEU A 111 -0.84 2.63 1.59
N ILE A 112 0.43 2.27 1.46
CA ILE A 112 1.44 3.09 0.78
C ILE A 112 1.09 3.25 -0.70
N LEU A 113 0.79 2.15 -1.40
CA LEU A 113 0.41 2.18 -2.81
C LEU A 113 -0.87 3.00 -3.04
N GLY A 114 -1.87 2.84 -2.17
CA GLY A 114 -3.10 3.63 -2.23
C GLY A 114 -2.84 5.13 -2.07
N ARG A 115 -2.01 5.53 -1.10
CA ARG A 115 -1.61 6.93 -0.89
C ARG A 115 -0.86 7.50 -2.09
N LEU A 116 0.07 6.74 -2.67
CA LEU A 116 0.80 7.14 -3.87
C LEU A 116 -0.16 7.33 -5.06
N GLY A 117 -1.11 6.41 -5.25
CA GLY A 117 -2.14 6.53 -6.28
C GLY A 117 -2.99 7.79 -6.15
N VAL A 118 -3.41 8.14 -4.93
CA VAL A 118 -4.18 9.38 -4.66
C VAL A 118 -3.37 10.62 -5.01
N LEU A 119 -2.11 10.72 -4.56
CA LEU A 119 -1.26 11.88 -4.83
C LEU A 119 -1.00 12.09 -6.33
N ILE A 120 -0.82 10.99 -7.07
CA ILE A 120 -0.68 11.03 -8.53
C ILE A 120 -1.98 11.49 -9.19
N GLN A 121 -3.13 10.94 -8.77
CA GLN A 121 -4.44 11.29 -9.33
C GLN A 121 -4.83 12.74 -9.03
N GLU A 122 -4.59 13.24 -7.82
CA GLU A 122 -4.77 14.66 -7.46
C GLU A 122 -3.97 15.55 -8.40
N ARG A 123 -2.73 15.15 -8.72
CA ARG A 123 -1.90 15.93 -9.63
C ARG A 123 -2.39 15.91 -11.06
N VAL A 124 -2.82 14.76 -11.57
CA VAL A 124 -3.44 14.65 -12.90
C VAL A 124 -4.68 15.52 -12.98
N ASN A 125 -5.54 15.47 -11.96
CA ASN A 125 -6.78 16.24 -11.91
C ASN A 125 -6.52 17.75 -11.98
N LEU A 126 -5.53 18.27 -11.25
CA LEU A 126 -5.13 19.69 -11.29
C LEU A 126 -4.63 20.14 -12.67
N LEU A 127 -4.07 19.22 -13.47
CA LEU A 127 -3.53 19.52 -14.79
C LEU A 127 -4.55 19.39 -15.91
N THR A 128 -5.47 18.44 -15.80
CA THR A 128 -6.43 18.11 -16.85
C THR A 128 -7.77 18.82 -16.69
N HIS A 129 -8.07 19.30 -15.47
CA HIS A 129 -9.25 20.10 -15.19
C HIS A 129 -8.81 21.52 -14.83
N PRO A 130 -8.52 22.38 -15.83
CA PRO A 130 -8.36 23.80 -15.56
C PRO A 130 -9.65 24.26 -14.89
N SER A 131 -9.52 24.73 -13.65
CA SER A 131 -10.64 25.09 -12.78
C SER A 131 -11.61 26.06 -13.48
N GLU A 132 -12.77 25.56 -13.90
CA GLU A 132 -13.97 26.40 -14.07
C GLU A 132 -14.57 26.84 -12.72
N THR A 133 -14.00 26.40 -11.59
CA THR A 133 -14.43 26.81 -10.26
C THR A 133 -13.24 27.02 -9.34
N LEU A 134 -12.78 28.27 -9.24
CA LEU A 134 -11.78 28.73 -8.26
C LEU A 134 -12.38 29.01 -6.87
N ASP A 135 -13.63 28.61 -6.63
CA ASP A 135 -14.25 28.62 -5.31
C ASP A 135 -14.44 27.19 -4.82
N THR A 136 -14.15 26.96 -3.53
CA THR A 136 -14.30 25.70 -2.77
C THR A 136 -13.26 24.59 -2.96
N ARG A 137 -12.08 24.70 -2.32
CA ARG A 137 -11.37 23.52 -1.74
C ARG A 137 -10.28 23.84 -0.69
N VAL A 138 -10.44 24.93 0.06
CA VAL A 138 -9.58 25.24 1.23
C VAL A 138 -9.95 24.39 2.47
N TYR A 139 -10.97 23.52 2.41
CA TYR A 139 -11.51 22.82 3.60
C TYR A 139 -11.19 21.32 3.73
N ALA A 140 -10.21 20.78 2.99
CA ALA A 140 -9.84 19.36 3.12
C ALA A 140 -8.58 19.10 3.99
N ALA A 141 -8.05 20.12 4.66
CA ALA A 141 -6.86 20.00 5.50
C ALA A 141 -7.09 20.59 6.91
N SER A 142 -8.06 20.04 7.65
CA SER A 142 -8.01 20.08 9.12
C SER A 142 -8.78 18.88 9.67
N GLY A 143 -8.07 18.00 10.35
CA GLY A 143 -8.65 16.80 10.94
C GLY A 143 -9.34 17.10 12.27
N LYS A 144 -10.50 16.45 12.46
CA LYS A 144 -11.25 16.19 13.72
C LYS A 144 -11.86 17.44 14.39
N THR A 145 -13.04 17.45 14.99
CA THR A 145 -14.17 16.55 15.30
C THR A 145 -15.25 17.46 15.89
N GLU A 146 -16.55 17.23 15.68
CA GLU A 146 -17.56 17.27 16.76
C GLU A 146 -18.98 16.94 16.26
N GLN A 147 -19.64 16.11 17.07
CA GLN A 147 -21.04 15.72 16.97
C GLN A 147 -21.97 16.81 17.54
N ALA A 148 -23.27 16.57 17.31
CA ALA A 148 -24.46 17.12 17.97
C ALA A 148 -25.09 18.32 17.24
N THR A 149 -26.35 18.26 16.82
CA THR A 149 -27.47 17.93 17.70
C THR A 149 -28.70 17.42 16.95
N ASP A 150 -29.34 16.48 17.63
CA ASP A 150 -30.68 15.94 17.48
C ASP A 150 -31.76 17.05 17.56
N ARG A 151 -32.68 17.09 16.58
CA ARG A 151 -34.00 17.74 16.71
C ARG A 151 -35.05 17.11 15.78
N ARG A 152 -35.58 15.97 16.24
CA ARG A 152 -37.02 15.63 16.38
C ARG A 152 -38.08 16.31 15.47
N ARG A 153 -38.97 15.43 14.91
CA ARG A 153 -40.43 15.59 14.61
C ARG A 153 -40.78 16.41 13.35
N SER A 154 -41.74 16.08 12.47
CA SER A 154 -42.94 15.23 12.52
C SER A 154 -43.59 15.10 11.12
N LEU A 155 -44.20 13.93 10.82
CA LEU A 155 -45.41 13.61 10.02
C LEU A 155 -45.71 14.33 8.69
N GLY A 156 -46.06 13.53 7.65
CA GLY A 156 -46.82 14.02 6.49
C GLY A 156 -46.97 12.99 5.38
N ASP A 157 -48.16 12.41 5.29
CA ASP A 157 -48.69 11.46 4.31
C ASP A 157 -48.87 12.09 2.91
N ALA A 158 -48.54 11.34 1.84
CA ALA A 158 -49.02 11.53 0.47
C ALA A 158 -48.62 10.32 -0.42
#